data_AF-A0A2T4HW09-F1
#
_entry.id   AF-A0A2T4HW09-F1
#
_cell.length_a   1.000
_cell.length_b   1.000
_cell.length_c   1.000
_cell.angle_alpha   90.00
_cell.angle_beta   90.00
_cell.angle_gamma   90.00
#
_symmetry.space_group_name_H-M   'P 1'
#
loop_
_entity.id
_entity.type
_entity.pdbx_description
1 polymer ?
#
loop_
_entity_poly.entity_id
_entity_poly.type
_entity_poly.pdbx_seq_one_letter_code
_entity_poly.pdbx_strand_id
1 'polypeptide(L)'
;MFIDSQSSRLTSALATLRRGAAFFGDGLRTAKGGGARSPVSLPPGSVGVAGRCDHKVIGNGLRELDRFLSVLIDEVAGALPPRHVDTGSLARQRNTPNKLRALHTAMGRPSPDHDRLRAIGRSRDCLFYCDGIVTRSDRRHGGTMTVGWPCGEHAGGLGRSIAIGERLVVTPANLVWISAFYDRLAMDLVAASSGRPGALVDMDADLAYMQSC
;
A
#
# COMPACT_ATOMS: atom_id res chain seq x y z
N MET A 1 24.93 -22.32 -6.03
CA MET A 1 23.53 -22.78 -5.82
C MET A 1 22.72 -21.89 -4.88
N PHE A 2 23.29 -21.25 -3.85
CA PHE A 2 22.53 -20.36 -2.94
C PHE A 2 22.11 -19.00 -3.59
N ILE A 3 22.93 -18.45 -4.49
CA ILE A 3 22.66 -17.13 -5.12
C ILE A 3 21.48 -17.20 -6.10
N ASP A 4 21.37 -18.26 -6.91
CA ASP A 4 20.25 -18.43 -7.86
C ASP A 4 18.91 -18.64 -7.15
N SER A 5 18.92 -19.32 -6.00
CA SER A 5 17.73 -19.50 -5.16
C SER A 5 17.25 -18.18 -4.57
N GLN A 6 18.16 -17.31 -4.11
CA GLN A 6 17.77 -16.01 -3.54
C GLN A 6 17.26 -15.04 -4.61
N SER A 7 17.88 -15.01 -5.79
CA SER A 7 17.43 -14.19 -6.92
C SER A 7 16.03 -14.58 -7.41
N SER A 8 15.73 -15.89 -7.46
CA SER A 8 14.41 -16.39 -7.84
C SER A 8 13.31 -16.06 -6.81
N ARG A 9 13.63 -16.12 -5.50
CA ARG A 9 12.70 -15.72 -4.44
C ARG A 9 12.36 -14.24 -4.46
N LEU A 10 13.38 -13.38 -4.61
CA LEU A 10 13.19 -11.94 -4.76
C LEU A 10 12.30 -11.61 -5.96
N THR A 11 12.57 -12.24 -7.11
CA THR A 11 11.77 -12.08 -8.34
C THR A 11 10.32 -12.52 -8.12
N SER A 12 10.11 -13.65 -7.44
CA SER A 12 8.76 -14.16 -7.12
C SER A 12 8.01 -13.24 -6.14
N ALA A 13 8.67 -12.72 -5.11
CA ALA A 13 8.10 -11.79 -4.15
C ALA A 13 7.68 -10.48 -4.83
N LEU A 14 8.55 -9.92 -5.67
CA LEU A 14 8.25 -8.74 -6.48
C LEU A 14 7.03 -8.99 -7.36
N ALA A 15 7.04 -10.06 -8.15
CA ALA A 15 5.95 -10.37 -9.07
C ALA A 15 4.62 -10.59 -8.33
N THR A 16 4.67 -11.16 -7.12
CA THR A 16 3.48 -11.37 -6.29
C THR A 16 2.91 -10.06 -5.77
N LEU A 17 3.74 -9.16 -5.24
CA LEU A 17 3.30 -7.83 -4.82
C LEU A 17 2.69 -7.04 -5.99
N ARG A 18 3.36 -7.03 -7.15
CA ARG A 18 2.87 -6.30 -8.33
C ARG A 18 1.54 -6.83 -8.85
N ARG A 19 1.37 -8.16 -8.92
CA ARG A 19 0.07 -8.77 -9.27
C ARG A 19 -1.00 -8.44 -8.25
N GLY A 20 -0.66 -8.47 -6.96
CA GLY A 20 -1.58 -8.09 -5.89
C GLY A 20 -2.01 -6.62 -5.97
N ALA A 21 -1.06 -5.71 -6.24
CA ALA A 21 -1.31 -4.29 -6.44
C ALA A 21 -2.22 -4.06 -7.64
N ALA A 22 -1.91 -4.64 -8.80
CA ALA A 22 -2.76 -4.56 -9.99
C ALA A 22 -4.20 -5.05 -9.72
N PHE A 23 -4.34 -6.25 -9.14
CA PHE A 23 -5.64 -6.80 -8.77
C PHE A 23 -6.42 -5.90 -7.80
N PHE A 24 -5.73 -5.25 -6.86
CA PHE A 24 -6.32 -4.30 -5.93
C PHE A 24 -6.77 -3.01 -6.64
N GLY A 25 -5.94 -2.48 -7.54
CA GLY A 25 -6.23 -1.28 -8.35
C GLY A 25 -7.40 -1.47 -9.30
N ASP A 26 -7.58 -2.68 -9.85
CA ASP A 26 -8.73 -3.06 -10.70
C ASP A 26 -10.06 -3.20 -9.91
N GLY A 27 -10.04 -2.85 -8.62
CA GLY A 27 -11.23 -2.82 -7.77
C GLY A 27 -11.59 -4.15 -7.13
N LEU A 28 -10.61 -5.05 -6.97
CA LEU A 28 -10.79 -6.38 -6.35
C LEU A 28 -11.88 -7.23 -7.04
N ARG A 29 -12.15 -6.94 -8.31
CA ARG A 29 -13.11 -7.66 -9.12
C ARG A 29 -12.51 -9.01 -9.50
N THR A 30 -12.95 -10.06 -8.81
CA THR A 30 -12.80 -11.40 -9.37
C THR A 30 -13.60 -11.45 -10.65
N ALA A 31 -13.00 -11.85 -11.77
CA ALA A 31 -13.74 -12.25 -12.96
C ALA A 31 -14.63 -13.44 -12.61
N LYS A 32 -15.80 -13.20 -12.02
CA LYS A 32 -16.72 -14.25 -11.61
C LYS A 32 -17.84 -14.27 -12.63
N GLY A 33 -17.75 -15.26 -13.51
CA GLY A 33 -18.88 -16.00 -14.10
C GLY A 33 -20.01 -15.17 -14.68
N GLY A 34 -20.21 -15.32 -15.99
CA GLY A 34 -21.46 -14.96 -16.66
C GLY A 34 -22.66 -15.43 -15.84
N GLY A 35 -23.49 -14.46 -15.48
CA GLY A 35 -24.67 -14.68 -14.66
C GLY A 35 -25.46 -13.39 -14.66
N ALA A 36 -26.22 -13.21 -15.74
CA ALA A 36 -27.08 -12.06 -15.97
C ALA A 36 -27.85 -11.63 -14.71
N ARG A 37 -27.63 -10.39 -14.29
CA ARG A 37 -28.64 -9.61 -13.59
C ARG A 37 -28.73 -8.25 -14.27
N SER A 38 -29.91 -7.98 -14.82
CA SER A 38 -30.28 -6.76 -15.53
C SER A 38 -29.83 -5.50 -14.78
N PRO A 39 -29.48 -4.43 -15.51
CA PRO A 39 -29.12 -3.15 -14.92
C PRO A 39 -30.38 -2.50 -14.32
N VAL A 40 -30.42 -2.38 -13.00
CA VAL A 40 -31.26 -1.36 -12.36
C VAL A 40 -30.49 -0.04 -12.49
N SER A 41 -31.00 0.87 -13.30
CA SER A 41 -30.45 2.21 -13.48
C SER A 41 -30.38 2.95 -12.13
N LEU A 42 -29.16 3.21 -11.66
CA LEU A 42 -28.89 4.15 -10.57
C LEU A 42 -28.78 5.58 -11.14
N PRO A 43 -29.18 6.62 -10.38
CA PRO A 43 -29.07 8.00 -10.81
C PRO A 43 -27.60 8.41 -11.03
N PRO A 44 -27.33 9.37 -11.93
CA PRO A 44 -25.99 9.85 -12.19
C PRO A 44 -25.44 10.56 -10.96
N GLY A 45 -24.36 10.04 -10.38
CA GLY A 45 -23.66 10.65 -9.23
C GLY A 45 -23.24 9.70 -8.11
N SER A 46 -23.65 8.43 -8.13
CA SER A 46 -23.33 7.48 -7.06
C SER A 46 -22.84 6.15 -7.60
N VAL A 47 -21.55 6.09 -7.94
CA VAL A 47 -20.81 4.82 -8.07
C VAL A 47 -19.90 4.66 -6.85
N GLY A 48 -20.54 4.56 -5.69
CA GLY A 48 -19.92 3.86 -4.57
C GLY A 48 -19.81 2.39 -4.97
N VAL A 49 -18.66 1.77 -4.74
CA VAL A 49 -18.54 0.31 -4.77
C VAL A 49 -19.64 -0.21 -3.81
N ALA A 50 -20.66 -0.88 -4.35
CA ALA A 50 -21.92 -1.15 -3.66
C ALA A 50 -22.12 -2.65 -3.40
N GLY A 51 -21.71 -3.07 -2.21
CA GLY A 51 -21.95 -4.36 -1.58
C GLY A 51 -21.77 -4.22 -0.06
N ARG A 52 -22.65 -4.85 0.74
CA ARG A 52 -22.66 -4.74 2.22
C ARG A 52 -21.38 -5.26 2.92
N CYS A 53 -20.40 -5.76 2.16
CA CYS A 53 -19.13 -6.29 2.65
C CYS A 53 -17.89 -5.61 2.02
N ASP A 54 -18.05 -4.51 1.27
CA ASP A 54 -16.97 -3.94 0.45
C ASP A 54 -15.83 -3.38 1.30
N HIS A 55 -16.14 -2.79 2.46
CA HIS A 55 -15.11 -2.28 3.37
C HIS A 55 -14.21 -3.41 3.91
N LYS A 56 -14.77 -4.58 4.25
CA LYS A 56 -13.97 -5.73 4.69
C LYS A 56 -13.12 -6.30 3.57
N VAL A 57 -13.65 -6.35 2.35
CA VAL A 57 -12.91 -6.81 1.16
C VAL A 57 -11.72 -5.88 0.89
N ILE A 58 -11.94 -4.57 0.90
CA ILE A 58 -10.87 -3.57 0.74
C ILE A 58 -9.87 -3.66 1.89
N GLY A 59 -10.34 -3.75 3.14
CA GLY A 59 -9.50 -3.94 4.31
C GLY A 59 -8.63 -5.20 4.22
N ASN A 60 -9.18 -6.30 3.72
CA ASN A 60 -8.42 -7.53 3.49
C ASN A 60 -7.40 -7.38 2.36
N GLY A 61 -7.78 -6.73 1.25
CA GLY A 61 -6.85 -6.42 0.16
C GLY A 61 -5.64 -5.62 0.64
N LEU A 62 -5.86 -4.60 1.47
CA LEU A 62 -4.77 -3.83 2.10
C LEU A 62 -3.89 -4.69 3.03
N ARG A 63 -4.47 -5.62 3.80
CA ARG A 63 -3.69 -6.58 4.63
C ARG A 63 -2.79 -7.47 3.77
N GLU A 64 -3.29 -7.93 2.64
CA GLU A 64 -2.51 -8.76 1.71
C GLU A 64 -1.40 -7.94 1.04
N LEU A 65 -1.65 -6.70 0.61
CA LEU A 65 -0.58 -5.81 0.10
C LEU A 65 0.51 -5.59 1.14
N ASP A 66 0.14 -5.32 2.40
CA ASP A 66 1.10 -5.18 3.51
C ASP A 66 1.91 -6.47 3.75
N ARG A 67 1.27 -7.63 3.58
CA ARG A 67 1.92 -8.93 3.71
C ARG A 67 2.90 -9.17 2.57
N PHE A 68 2.50 -8.92 1.33
CA PHE A 68 3.36 -9.07 0.15
C PHE A 68 4.56 -8.11 0.22
N LEU A 69 4.35 -6.87 0.63
CA LEU A 69 5.43 -5.91 0.88
C LEU A 69 6.37 -6.39 1.99
N SER A 70 5.83 -6.92 3.09
CA SER A 70 6.64 -7.47 4.18
C SER A 70 7.54 -8.63 3.73
N VAL A 71 7.02 -9.52 2.86
CA VAL A 71 7.79 -10.62 2.26
C VAL A 71 8.87 -10.07 1.32
N LEU A 72 8.55 -9.10 0.47
CA LEU A 72 9.55 -8.48 -0.41
C LEU A 72 10.70 -7.84 0.40
N ILE A 73 10.38 -7.18 1.52
CA ILE A 73 11.39 -6.61 2.43
C ILE A 73 12.30 -7.71 3.01
N ASP A 74 11.77 -8.88 3.37
CA ASP A 74 12.60 -10.00 3.85
C ASP A 74 13.54 -10.52 2.76
N GLU A 75 13.04 -10.67 1.53
CA GLU A 75 13.87 -11.15 0.42
C GLU A 75 14.96 -10.15 0.02
N VAL A 76 14.66 -8.85 0.07
CA VAL A 76 15.65 -7.78 -0.13
C VAL A 76 16.70 -7.83 0.98
N ALA A 77 16.28 -7.94 2.24
CA ALA A 77 17.21 -8.03 3.37
C ALA A 77 18.12 -9.25 3.28
N GLY A 78 17.59 -10.40 2.86
CA GLY A 78 18.36 -11.63 2.63
C GLY A 78 19.37 -11.54 1.47
N ALA A 79 19.16 -10.63 0.52
CA ALA A 79 20.08 -10.37 -0.57
C ALA A 79 21.21 -9.39 -0.20
N LEU A 80 21.08 -8.63 0.89
CA LEU A 80 22.11 -7.70 1.34
C LEU A 80 23.24 -8.43 2.10
N PRO A 81 24.48 -7.90 2.09
CA PRO A 81 25.57 -8.50 2.84
C PRO A 81 25.26 -8.50 4.36
N PRO A 82 25.53 -9.59 5.11
CA PRO A 82 25.12 -9.77 6.52
C PRO A 82 25.54 -8.65 7.48
N ARG A 83 26.58 -7.89 7.13
CA ARG A 83 27.06 -6.74 7.91
C ARG A 83 26.11 -5.54 7.92
N HIS A 84 25.13 -5.48 7.01
CA HIS A 84 24.22 -4.34 6.89
C HIS A 84 22.89 -4.55 7.61
N VAL A 85 22.39 -5.79 7.70
CA VAL A 85 21.04 -6.08 8.23
C VAL A 85 21.05 -7.33 9.10
N ASP A 86 20.56 -7.22 10.34
CA ASP A 86 20.15 -8.38 11.13
C ASP A 86 18.79 -8.91 10.61
N THR A 87 18.86 -9.88 9.70
CA THR A 87 17.70 -10.51 9.07
C THR A 87 16.79 -11.20 10.08
N GLY A 88 17.34 -11.73 11.19
CA GLY A 88 16.56 -12.36 12.25
C GLY A 88 15.72 -11.35 13.02
N SER A 89 16.30 -10.19 13.37
CA SER A 89 15.57 -9.09 14.00
C SER A 89 14.52 -8.48 13.08
N LEU A 90 14.86 -8.31 11.80
CA LEU A 90 13.95 -7.76 10.80
C LEU A 90 12.74 -8.69 10.55
N ALA A 91 12.96 -10.00 10.41
CA ALA A 91 11.90 -10.98 10.17
C ALA A 91 10.88 -11.07 11.33
N ARG A 92 11.28 -10.73 12.56
CA ARG A 92 10.37 -10.68 13.72
C ARG A 92 9.45 -9.45 13.72
N GLN A 93 9.75 -8.42 12.92
CA GLN A 93 8.93 -7.21 12.86
C GLN A 93 7.65 -7.46 12.05
N ARG A 94 6.52 -7.53 12.74
CA ARG A 94 5.18 -7.66 12.12
C ARG A 94 4.61 -6.34 11.59
N ASN A 95 5.28 -5.22 11.86
CA ASN A 95 4.84 -3.89 11.44
C ASN A 95 5.61 -3.49 10.18
N THR A 96 4.98 -3.64 9.01
CA THR A 96 5.57 -3.34 7.69
C THR A 96 6.23 -1.95 7.61
N PRO A 97 5.61 -0.84 8.09
CA PRO A 97 6.27 0.47 8.11
C PRO A 97 7.59 0.48 8.91
N ASN A 98 7.59 -0.08 10.12
CA ASN A 98 8.82 -0.13 10.94
C ASN A 98 9.90 -1.00 10.30
N LYS A 99 9.48 -2.11 9.66
CA LYS A 99 10.36 -3.04 8.97
C LYS A 99 11.02 -2.38 7.76
N LEU A 100 10.24 -1.67 6.95
CA LEU A 100 10.75 -0.90 5.81
C LEU A 100 11.74 0.17 6.26
N ARG A 101 11.41 0.92 7.31
CA ARG A 101 12.31 1.93 7.88
C ARG A 101 13.62 1.31 8.37
N ALA A 102 13.57 0.18 9.07
CA ALA A 102 14.77 -0.50 9.55
C ALA A 102 15.67 -0.95 8.39
N LEU A 103 15.08 -1.48 7.31
CA LEU A 103 15.82 -1.83 6.09
C LEU A 103 16.43 -0.58 5.42
N HIS A 104 15.67 0.51 5.29
CA HIS A 104 16.18 1.76 4.72
C HIS A 104 17.34 2.33 5.55
N THR A 105 17.22 2.33 6.88
CA THR A 105 18.30 2.75 7.79
C THR A 105 19.55 1.92 7.60
N ALA A 106 19.42 0.59 7.48
CA ALA A 106 20.54 -0.30 7.19
C ALA A 106 21.21 -0.04 5.83
N MET A 107 20.44 0.42 4.84
CA MET A 107 20.94 0.85 3.53
C MET A 107 21.45 2.29 3.51
N GLY A 108 21.40 3.02 4.64
CA GLY A 108 21.76 4.44 4.70
C GLY A 108 20.82 5.37 3.92
N ARG A 109 19.56 4.96 3.72
CA ARG A 109 18.57 5.68 2.91
C ARG A 109 17.48 6.33 3.76
N PRO A 110 16.88 7.45 3.30
CA PRO A 110 15.71 8.01 3.95
C PRO A 110 14.48 7.09 3.82
N SER A 111 13.51 7.26 4.70
CA SER A 111 12.25 6.49 4.72
C SER A 111 11.03 7.43 4.68
N PRO A 112 10.83 8.17 3.57
CA PRO A 112 9.78 9.19 3.47
C PRO A 112 8.37 8.61 3.59
N ASP A 113 8.19 7.35 3.17
CA ASP A 113 6.88 6.68 3.10
C ASP A 113 6.40 6.09 4.43
N HIS A 114 7.17 6.25 5.51
CA HIS A 114 6.89 5.64 6.81
C HIS A 114 5.52 6.07 7.37
N ASP A 115 5.29 7.38 7.46
CA ASP A 115 4.06 7.91 8.07
C ASP A 115 2.84 7.61 7.21
N ARG A 116 3.05 7.55 5.90
CA ARG A 116 2.03 7.17 4.93
C ARG A 116 1.60 5.72 5.10
N LEU A 117 2.55 4.77 5.18
CA LEU A 117 2.25 3.36 5.46
C LEU A 117 1.56 3.18 6.81
N ARG A 118 1.94 3.96 7.83
CA ARG A 118 1.23 3.93 9.12
C ARG A 118 -0.22 4.42 8.98
N ALA A 119 -0.45 5.46 8.20
CA ALA A 119 -1.80 5.98 7.93
C ALA A 119 -2.66 4.96 7.18
N ILE A 120 -2.11 4.34 6.12
CA ILE A 120 -2.78 3.25 5.40
C ILE A 120 -3.10 2.08 6.34
N GLY A 121 -2.17 1.71 7.23
CA GLY A 121 -2.42 0.66 8.23
C GLY A 121 -3.58 0.98 9.18
N ARG A 122 -3.75 2.25 9.58
CA ARG A 122 -4.91 2.69 10.37
C ARG A 122 -6.20 2.63 9.57
N SER A 123 -6.19 3.10 8.32
CA SER A 123 -7.32 3.00 7.40
C SER A 123 -7.77 1.56 7.19
N ARG A 124 -6.81 0.65 6.97
CA ARG A 124 -7.03 -0.79 6.86
C ARG A 124 -7.70 -1.35 8.11
N ASP A 125 -7.19 -1.01 9.30
CA ASP A 125 -7.75 -1.50 10.56
C ASP A 125 -9.18 -0.95 10.79
N CYS A 126 -9.43 0.31 10.44
CA CYS A 126 -10.77 0.92 10.45
C CYS A 126 -11.73 0.17 9.51
N LEU A 127 -11.31 -0.12 8.28
CA LEU A 127 -12.09 -0.89 7.30
C LEU A 127 -12.36 -2.32 7.77
N PHE A 128 -11.38 -2.98 8.39
CA PHE A 128 -11.50 -4.39 8.74
C PHE A 128 -12.24 -4.63 10.08
N TYR A 129 -11.91 -3.86 11.11
CA TYR A 129 -12.41 -4.07 12.48
C TYR A 129 -13.56 -3.16 12.88
N CYS A 130 -13.68 -1.98 12.26
CA CYS A 130 -14.67 -0.97 12.65
C CYS A 130 -15.75 -0.74 11.59
N ASP A 131 -15.92 -1.68 10.66
CA ASP A 131 -16.86 -1.59 9.54
C ASP A 131 -16.76 -0.28 8.73
N GLY A 132 -15.54 0.26 8.64
CA GLY A 132 -15.24 1.54 7.98
C GLY A 132 -15.66 2.79 8.77
N ILE A 133 -16.05 2.66 10.04
CA ILE A 133 -16.30 3.80 10.92
C ILE A 133 -15.01 4.17 11.66
N VAL A 134 -14.65 5.45 11.64
CA VAL A 134 -13.44 5.94 12.31
C VAL A 134 -13.68 5.99 13.81
N THR A 135 -13.04 5.09 14.56
CA THR A 135 -13.18 5.01 16.02
C THR A 135 -11.93 5.47 16.77
N ARG A 136 -10.81 5.64 16.06
CA ARG A 136 -9.51 5.98 16.64
C ARG A 136 -8.84 7.08 15.82
N SER A 137 -8.33 8.09 16.52
CA SER A 137 -7.55 9.17 15.92
C SER A 137 -6.06 8.85 15.80
N ASP A 138 -5.34 9.69 15.06
CA ASP A 138 -3.89 9.56 14.86
C ASP A 138 -3.09 9.71 16.18
N ARG A 139 -3.59 10.54 17.11
CA ARG A 139 -2.95 10.88 18.38
C ARG A 139 -3.88 10.54 19.54
N ARG A 140 -3.30 10.27 20.71
CA ARG A 140 -4.09 10.12 21.95
C ARG A 140 -4.92 11.39 22.17
N HIS A 141 -6.23 11.25 22.34
CA HIS A 141 -7.19 12.35 22.47
C HIS A 141 -7.37 13.24 21.21
N GLY A 142 -6.86 12.85 20.05
CA GLY A 142 -7.12 13.56 18.79
C GLY A 142 -8.55 13.34 18.30
N GLY A 143 -9.07 14.26 17.49
CA GLY A 143 -10.40 14.18 16.89
C GLY A 143 -10.47 13.57 15.49
N THR A 144 -9.31 13.30 14.86
CA THR A 144 -9.24 12.92 13.44
C THR A 144 -8.23 11.81 13.16
N MET A 145 -8.44 11.08 12.05
CA MET A 145 -7.59 10.02 11.53
C MET A 145 -7.15 10.34 10.10
N THR A 146 -5.85 10.31 9.82
CA THR A 146 -5.29 10.51 8.48
C THR A 146 -5.28 9.20 7.70
N VAL A 147 -5.74 9.24 6.43
CA VAL A 147 -6.00 8.00 5.66
C VAL A 147 -4.79 7.45 4.89
N GLY A 148 -3.77 8.26 4.60
CA GLY A 148 -2.53 7.81 3.95
C GLY A 148 -2.52 7.86 2.42
N TRP A 149 -3.66 8.10 1.77
CA TRP A 149 -3.74 8.41 0.35
C TRP A 149 -4.29 9.84 0.15
N PRO A 150 -3.90 10.54 -0.92
CA PRO A 150 -4.47 11.83 -1.24
C PRO A 150 -5.97 11.72 -1.45
N CYS A 151 -6.68 12.78 -1.06
CA CYS A 151 -8.12 12.90 -1.22
C CYS A 151 -8.39 14.30 -1.79
N GLY A 152 -8.99 14.34 -2.99
CA GLY A 152 -9.11 15.56 -3.78
C GLY A 152 -7.86 15.84 -4.65
N GLU A 153 -7.85 16.99 -5.31
CA GLU A 153 -6.86 17.36 -6.35
C GLU A 153 -5.44 17.60 -5.82
N HIS A 154 -5.23 17.65 -4.51
CA HIS A 154 -3.92 17.97 -3.93
C HIS A 154 -3.16 16.70 -3.50
N ALA A 155 -2.26 16.23 -4.37
CA ALA A 155 -1.51 14.97 -4.24
C ALA A 155 -0.33 15.01 -3.24
N GLY A 156 0.06 16.17 -2.72
CA GLY A 156 1.32 16.35 -1.96
C GLY A 156 1.30 16.01 -0.46
N GLY A 157 0.15 15.73 0.16
CA GLY A 157 0.02 15.52 1.61
C GLY A 157 -0.11 14.05 2.05
N LEU A 158 -0.04 13.80 3.38
CA LEU A 158 -0.35 12.51 4.02
C LEU A 158 -1.81 12.04 3.83
N GLY A 159 -2.63 12.82 3.13
CA GLY A 159 -4.04 12.56 2.85
C GLY A 159 -4.99 13.40 3.70
N ARG A 160 -6.28 13.32 3.39
CA ARG A 160 -7.35 13.95 4.18
C ARG A 160 -7.42 13.28 5.56
N SER A 161 -7.71 14.09 6.58
CA SER A 161 -8.10 13.59 7.89
C SER A 161 -9.61 13.44 7.98
N ILE A 162 -10.07 12.32 8.53
CA ILE A 162 -11.49 11.99 8.74
C ILE A 162 -11.79 12.11 10.22
N ALA A 163 -12.93 12.70 10.59
CA ALA A 163 -13.29 12.86 12.00
C ALA A 163 -13.70 11.53 12.63
N ILE A 164 -13.52 11.39 13.95
CA ILE A 164 -14.06 10.25 14.69
C ILE A 164 -15.59 10.21 14.54
N GLY A 165 -16.14 9.03 14.29
CA GLY A 165 -17.55 8.78 14.04
C GLY A 165 -17.93 8.84 12.56
N GLU A 166 -17.10 9.43 11.71
CA GLU A 166 -17.35 9.46 10.26
C GLU A 166 -17.01 8.13 9.59
N ARG A 167 -17.64 7.89 8.44
CA ARG A 167 -17.38 6.72 7.61
C ARG A 167 -16.21 7.00 6.67
N LEU A 168 -15.21 6.13 6.68
CA LEU A 168 -14.16 6.07 5.69
C LEU A 168 -14.74 5.55 4.36
N VAL A 169 -14.81 6.44 3.37
CA VAL A 169 -15.21 6.11 2.00
C VAL A 169 -13.97 5.89 1.15
N VAL A 170 -13.91 4.75 0.47
CA VAL A 170 -12.83 4.40 -0.46
C VAL A 170 -13.39 4.41 -1.87
N THR A 171 -12.81 5.24 -2.72
CA THR A 171 -13.20 5.36 -4.13
C THR A 171 -12.30 4.49 -5.03
N PRO A 172 -12.73 4.14 -6.25
CA PRO A 172 -11.86 3.48 -7.22
C PRO A 172 -10.53 4.21 -7.45
N ALA A 173 -10.55 5.55 -7.52
CA ALA A 173 -9.34 6.36 -7.65
C ALA A 173 -8.38 6.16 -6.47
N ASN A 174 -8.89 5.96 -5.25
CA ASN A 174 -8.04 5.64 -4.10
C ASN A 174 -7.39 4.26 -4.25
N LEU A 175 -8.13 3.26 -4.78
CA LEU A 175 -7.57 1.92 -5.00
C LEU A 175 -6.43 1.95 -6.03
N VAL A 176 -6.61 2.67 -7.13
CA VAL A 176 -5.57 2.89 -8.16
C VAL A 176 -4.36 3.58 -7.55
N TRP A 177 -4.57 4.65 -6.78
CA TRP A 177 -3.47 5.37 -6.14
C TRP A 177 -2.69 4.49 -5.17
N ILE A 178 -3.40 3.73 -4.31
CA ILE A 178 -2.76 2.82 -3.35
C ILE A 178 -2.00 1.72 -4.11
N SER A 179 -2.56 1.16 -5.17
CA SER A 179 -1.88 0.19 -6.02
C SER A 179 -0.55 0.75 -6.56
N ALA A 180 -0.59 1.93 -7.17
CA ALA A 180 0.60 2.60 -7.71
C ALA A 180 1.63 2.90 -6.60
N PHE A 181 1.18 3.28 -5.41
CA PHE A 181 2.03 3.49 -4.26
C PHE A 181 2.79 2.22 -3.84
N TYR A 182 2.11 1.07 -3.74
CA TYR A 182 2.78 -0.19 -3.42
C TYR A 182 3.69 -0.70 -4.55
N ASP A 183 3.33 -0.48 -5.82
CA ASP A 183 4.19 -0.81 -6.97
C ASP A 183 5.48 0.03 -6.95
N ARG A 184 5.37 1.35 -6.71
CA ARG A 184 6.54 2.24 -6.54
C ARG A 184 7.45 1.76 -5.41
N LEU A 185 6.90 1.48 -4.22
CA LEU A 185 7.68 0.95 -3.10
C LEU A 185 8.43 -0.34 -3.47
N ALA A 186 7.80 -1.22 -4.24
CA ALA A 186 8.41 -2.46 -4.69
C ALA A 186 9.61 -2.20 -5.62
N MET A 187 9.43 -1.28 -6.58
CA MET A 187 10.47 -0.91 -7.53
C MET A 187 11.65 -0.19 -6.85
N ASP A 188 11.36 0.73 -5.93
CA ASP A 188 12.37 1.45 -5.16
C ASP A 188 13.23 0.50 -4.32
N LEU A 189 12.60 -0.49 -3.68
CA LEU A 189 13.29 -1.52 -2.88
C LEU A 189 14.24 -2.38 -3.71
N VAL A 190 13.81 -2.84 -4.89
CA VAL A 190 14.63 -3.68 -5.77
C VAL A 190 15.75 -2.89 -6.45
N ALA A 191 15.49 -1.63 -6.81
CA ALA A 191 16.51 -0.73 -7.31
C ALA A 191 17.60 -0.48 -6.25
N ALA A 192 17.18 -0.26 -4.99
CA ALA A 192 18.09 -0.06 -3.87
C ALA A 192 18.98 -1.27 -3.58
N SER A 193 18.43 -2.48 -3.65
CA SER A 193 19.16 -3.72 -3.35
C SER A 193 20.19 -4.10 -4.43
N SER A 194 19.96 -3.66 -5.68
CA SER A 194 20.84 -3.95 -6.81
C SER A 194 22.07 -3.04 -6.89
N GLY A 195 22.28 -2.15 -5.91
CA GLY A 195 23.38 -1.17 -5.93
C GLY A 195 23.24 -0.12 -7.03
N ARG A 196 22.08 -0.02 -7.70
CA ARG A 196 21.79 1.14 -8.54
C ARG A 196 21.53 2.30 -7.57
N PRO A 197 22.34 3.38 -7.61
CA PRO A 197 21.97 4.60 -6.91
C PRO A 197 20.58 4.96 -7.42
N GLY A 198 19.60 4.94 -6.51
CA GLY A 198 18.26 5.37 -6.84
C GLY A 198 18.42 6.77 -7.42
N ALA A 199 18.04 6.93 -8.69
CA ALA A 199 17.73 8.23 -9.21
C ALA A 199 16.85 8.88 -8.14
N LEU A 200 17.27 10.04 -7.65
CA LEU A 200 16.36 10.96 -7.00
C LEU A 200 15.20 11.11 -7.98
N VAL A 201 14.10 10.38 -7.75
CA VAL A 201 12.90 10.52 -8.55
C VAL A 201 12.36 11.86 -8.12
N ASP A 202 12.63 12.82 -8.98
CA ASP A 202 12.10 14.15 -8.99
C ASP A 202 10.58 14.05 -8.82
N MET A 203 10.08 14.62 -7.73
CA MET A 203 8.67 14.57 -7.36
C MET A 203 7.78 15.33 -8.36
N ASP A 204 8.41 16.00 -9.35
CA ASP A 204 7.81 16.73 -10.45
C ASP A 204 7.50 15.84 -11.68
N ALA A 205 8.15 14.69 -11.86
CA ALA A 205 7.94 13.83 -13.02
C ALA A 205 6.61 13.04 -12.97
N ASP A 206 6.15 12.69 -11.76
CA ASP A 206 4.86 12.00 -11.56
C ASP A 206 3.66 12.96 -11.72
N LEU A 207 3.87 14.27 -11.54
CA LEU A 207 2.86 15.29 -11.82
C LEU A 207 2.61 15.43 -13.33
N ALA A 208 3.63 15.29 -14.17
CA ALA A 208 3.48 15.34 -15.62
C ALA A 208 2.76 14.11 -16.21
N TYR A 209 2.96 12.92 -15.62
CA TYR A 209 2.30 11.69 -16.08
C TYR A 209 0.82 11.62 -15.68
N MET A 210 0.45 12.23 -14.55
CA MET A 210 -0.94 12.24 -14.05
C MET A 210 -1.79 13.41 -14.59
N GLN A 211 -1.19 14.42 -15.21
CA GLN A 211 -1.90 15.53 -15.87
C GLN A 211 -2.29 15.23 -17.33
N SER A 212 -1.86 14.10 -17.90
CA SER A 212 -2.16 13.70 -19.29
C SER A 212 -3.27 12.65 -19.41
N CYS A 213 -3.99 12.33 -18.32
CA CYS A 213 -5.12 11.39 -18.29
C CYS A 213 -6.41 12.08 -17.83
#